data_AF-V4JFW5-F1
#
_entry.id   AF-V4JFW5-F1
#
_cell.length_a   1.000
_cell.length_b   1.000
_cell.length_c   1.000
_cell.angle_alpha   90.00
_cell.angle_beta   90.00
_cell.angle_gamma   90.00
#
_symmetry.space_group_name_H-M   'P 1'
#
loop_
_entity.id
_entity.type
_entity.pdbx_description
1 polymer ?
#
loop_
_entity_poly.entity_id
_entity_poly.type
_entity_poly.pdbx_seq_one_letter_code
_entity_poly.pdbx_strand_id
1 'polypeptide(L)'
;MIDTVSQGPCEHRVTPRIRVTLKAPSRPDRTLPDVTVTALLATEVHPPAGEDPLDWLLLTNLLAETPEQAIEKLQWSVCRWQIQISFKVLKSGCRIAALQLEKRERLEPALAFDMVIAWRVLHLSMLGRECPEMPCNRVFSMKNS
;
A
#
# COMPACT_ATOMS: atom_id res chain seq x y z
N MET A 1 -5.05 12.35 7.98
CA MET A 1 -5.71 11.84 6.76
C MET A 1 -4.89 12.44 5.66
N ILE A 2 -4.01 11.68 4.99
CA ILE A 2 -3.09 12.27 4.02
C ILE A 2 -3.94 12.69 2.83
N ASP A 3 -4.26 13.98 2.79
CA ASP A 3 -4.98 14.63 1.71
C ASP A 3 -4.18 14.46 0.44
N THR A 4 -4.65 13.58 -0.43
CA THR A 4 -4.05 13.35 -1.75
C THR A 4 -4.61 14.31 -2.80
N VAL A 5 -5.23 15.41 -2.36
CA VAL A 5 -5.81 16.43 -3.24
C VAL A 5 -5.17 17.76 -2.87
N SER A 6 -4.32 18.26 -3.76
CA SER A 6 -3.52 19.49 -3.64
C SER A 6 -2.12 19.36 -3.00
N GLN A 7 -1.31 18.43 -3.49
CA GLN A 7 0.13 18.71 -3.60
C GLN A 7 0.50 18.52 -5.07
N GLY A 8 1.22 19.49 -5.64
CA GLY A 8 2.01 19.27 -6.86
C GLY A 8 2.99 18.11 -6.65
N PRO A 9 3.84 17.73 -7.62
CA PRO A 9 4.76 16.62 -7.43
C PRO A 9 5.55 16.84 -6.13
N CYS A 10 5.27 16.04 -5.10
CA CYS A 10 6.00 16.08 -3.85
C CYS A 10 7.44 15.73 -4.20
N GLU A 11 8.30 16.73 -4.26
CA GLU A 11 9.71 16.50 -4.52
C GLU A 11 10.29 15.77 -3.32
N HIS A 12 10.63 14.50 -3.54
CA HIS A 12 11.35 13.69 -2.57
C HIS A 12 12.81 13.65 -3.00
N ARG A 13 13.71 13.97 -2.07
CA ARG A 13 15.13 13.74 -2.31
C ARG A 13 15.41 12.27 -2.02
N VAL A 14 15.73 11.53 -3.07
CA VAL A 14 16.19 10.14 -2.94
C VAL A 14 17.71 10.17 -2.74
N THR A 15 18.15 9.80 -1.55
CA THR A 15 19.58 9.79 -1.14
C THR A 15 20.17 8.40 -1.42
N PRO A 16 21.52 8.20 -1.41
CA PRO A 16 22.18 7.24 -2.28
C PRO A 16 21.76 5.79 -2.03
N ARG A 17 21.72 5.05 -3.13
CA ARG A 17 21.57 3.61 -3.17
C ARG A 17 22.77 2.94 -2.49
N ILE A 18 22.51 2.23 -1.40
CA ILE A 18 23.54 1.44 -0.72
C ILE A 18 23.16 -0.03 -0.81
N ARG A 19 24.09 -0.86 -1.29
CA ARG A 19 23.99 -2.32 -1.12
C ARG A 19 24.45 -2.63 0.31
N VAL A 20 23.52 -3.11 1.12
CA VAL A 20 23.77 -3.42 2.53
C VAL A 20 23.61 -4.91 2.75
N THR A 21 24.56 -5.52 3.45
CA THR A 21 24.48 -6.92 3.87
C THR A 21 23.96 -6.99 5.29
N LEU A 22 22.76 -7.54 5.44
CA LEU A 22 22.09 -7.72 6.72
C LEU A 22 22.51 -9.07 7.32
N LYS A 23 22.89 -9.05 8.59
CA LYS A 23 23.17 -10.28 9.34
C LYS A 23 21.89 -11.09 9.51
N ALA A 24 22.00 -12.39 9.31
CA ALA A 24 20.91 -13.29 9.65
C ALA A 24 20.57 -13.18 11.14
N PRO A 25 19.27 -13.13 11.50
CA PRO A 25 18.87 -13.18 12.90
C PRO A 25 19.31 -14.51 13.53
N SER A 26 19.86 -14.44 14.75
CA SER A 26 20.29 -15.63 15.49
C SER A 26 19.10 -16.56 15.75
N ARG A 27 19.30 -17.86 15.53
CA ARG A 27 18.30 -18.90 15.80
C ARG A 27 18.95 -20.12 16.45
N PRO A 28 18.26 -20.80 17.40
CA PRO A 28 18.81 -21.98 18.06
C PRO A 28 18.93 -23.21 17.13
N ASP A 29 18.04 -23.32 16.14
CA ASP A 29 17.89 -24.51 15.29
C ASP A 29 18.79 -24.48 14.05
N ARG A 30 19.24 -23.30 13.61
CA ARG A 30 19.99 -23.13 12.37
C ARG A 30 20.70 -21.80 12.26
N THR A 31 21.75 -21.77 11.45
CA THR A 31 22.36 -20.54 10.94
C THR A 31 21.81 -20.25 9.55
N LEU A 32 21.28 -19.04 9.34
CA LEU A 32 20.87 -18.57 8.02
C LEU A 32 21.99 -17.74 7.39
N PRO A 33 22.10 -17.70 6.05
CA PRO A 33 23.07 -16.84 5.39
C PRO A 33 22.68 -15.37 5.53
N ASP A 34 23.70 -14.50 5.55
CA ASP A 34 23.51 -13.06 5.44
C ASP A 34 22.83 -12.71 4.11
N VAL A 35 22.04 -11.65 4.11
CA VAL A 35 21.28 -11.23 2.92
C VAL A 35 21.72 -9.85 2.48
N THR A 36 22.18 -9.73 1.24
CA THR A 36 22.47 -8.43 0.63
C THR A 36 21.23 -7.86 -0.03
N VAL A 37 20.83 -6.66 0.39
CA VAL A 37 19.68 -5.92 -0.13
C VAL A 37 20.11 -4.56 -0.66
N THR A 38 19.22 -3.91 -1.39
CA THR A 38 19.29 -2.51 -1.76
C THR A 38 18.51 -1.68 -0.75
N ALA A 39 19.15 -0.68 -0.15
CA ALA A 39 18.51 0.32 0.70
C ALA A 39 18.29 1.61 -0.09
N LEU A 40 17.05 2.11 -0.08
CA LEU A 40 16.63 3.37 -0.69
C LEU A 40 16.05 4.27 0.40
N LEU A 41 16.62 5.45 0.59
CA LEU A 41 16.11 6.45 1.54
C LEU A 41 15.49 7.62 0.78
N ALA A 42 14.20 7.85 1.00
CA ALA A 42 13.48 9.02 0.50
C ALA A 42 13.18 9.96 1.68
N THR A 43 13.59 11.21 1.54
CA THR A 43 13.33 12.27 2.52
C THR A 43 12.50 13.36 1.86
N GLU A 44 11.45 13.81 2.55
CA GLU A 44 10.63 14.94 2.13
C GLU A 44 11.43 16.24 2.13
N VAL A 45 11.41 16.96 1.01
CA VAL A 45 12.23 18.19 0.84
C VAL A 45 11.56 19.41 1.48
N HIS A 46 10.22 19.46 1.47
CA HIS A 46 9.44 20.60 1.90
C HIS A 46 8.34 20.17 2.88
N PRO A 47 8.69 19.78 4.12
CA PRO A 47 7.69 19.41 5.11
C PRO A 47 6.80 20.60 5.48
N PRO A 48 5.53 20.35 5.88
CA PRO A 48 4.66 21.38 6.42
C PRO A 48 5.27 22.12 7.62
N ALA A 49 4.87 23.38 7.82
CA ALA A 49 5.40 24.19 8.90
C ALA A 49 5.09 23.58 10.27
N GLY A 50 6.14 23.29 11.05
CA GLY A 50 6.02 22.70 12.39
C GLY A 50 5.93 21.17 12.41
N GLU A 51 6.07 20.50 11.27
CA GLU A 51 6.14 19.04 11.17
C GLU A 51 7.57 18.57 10.83
N ASP A 52 7.93 17.40 11.36
CA ASP A 52 9.19 16.73 11.00
C ASP A 52 9.09 16.17 9.57
N PRO A 53 10.19 16.17 8.80
CA PRO A 53 10.19 15.60 7.45
C PRO A 53 9.91 14.11 7.45
N LEU A 54 9.12 13.65 6.48
CA LEU A 54 8.94 12.22 6.26
C LEU A 54 10.25 11.58 5.75
N ASP A 55 10.78 10.64 6.54
CA ASP A 55 11.89 9.77 6.16
C ASP A 55 11.39 8.34 5.91
N TRP A 56 11.55 7.86 4.67
CA TRP A 56 11.15 6.53 4.25
C TRP A 56 12.35 5.71 3.79
N LEU A 57 12.71 4.68 4.58
CA LEU A 57 13.69 3.68 4.21
C LEU A 57 13.01 2.44 3.61
N LEU A 58 13.24 2.18 2.32
CA LEU A 58 12.80 0.98 1.63
C LEU A 58 13.98 0.00 1.49
N LEU A 59 13.80 -1.22 2.00
CA LEU A 59 14.71 -2.34 1.76
C LEU A 59 14.11 -3.26 0.71
N THR A 60 14.86 -3.54 -0.36
CA THR A 60 14.40 -4.38 -1.46
C THR A 60 15.51 -5.28 -1.98
N ASN A 61 15.16 -6.47 -2.48
CA ASN A 61 16.09 -7.34 -3.20
C ASN A 61 16.32 -6.89 -4.65
N LEU A 62 15.54 -5.93 -5.13
CA LEU A 62 15.67 -5.40 -6.48
C LEU A 62 16.84 -4.44 -6.60
N LEU A 63 17.45 -4.42 -7.78
CA LEU A 63 18.46 -3.42 -8.13
C LEU A 63 17.78 -2.11 -8.55
N ALA A 64 18.47 -1.00 -8.27
CA ALA A 64 18.02 0.34 -8.66
C ALA A 64 19.18 1.13 -9.28
N GLU A 65 19.61 0.71 -10.48
CA GLU A 65 20.57 1.34 -11.41
C GLU A 65 20.79 2.84 -11.25
N THR A 66 19.67 3.50 -11.39
CA THR A 66 19.54 4.91 -11.69
C THR A 66 18.53 5.55 -10.74
N PRO A 67 18.51 6.89 -10.62
CA PRO A 67 17.51 7.60 -9.83
C PRO A 67 16.07 7.24 -10.23
N GLU A 68 15.79 7.11 -11.53
CA GLU A 68 14.47 6.77 -12.07
C GLU A 68 14.04 5.39 -11.61
N GLN A 69 14.97 4.42 -11.61
CA GLN A 69 14.69 3.10 -11.07
C GLN A 69 14.40 3.17 -9.56
N ALA A 70 15.15 3.94 -8.78
CA ALA A 70 14.89 4.08 -7.34
C ALA A 70 13.50 4.67 -7.07
N ILE A 71 13.11 5.71 -7.83
CA ILE A 71 11.78 6.34 -7.75
C ILE A 71 10.68 5.33 -8.07
N GLU A 72 10.83 4.55 -9.15
CA GLU A 72 9.87 3.52 -9.52
C GLU A 72 9.62 2.51 -8.37
N LYS A 73 10.70 2.04 -7.71
CA LYS A 73 10.57 1.07 -6.61
C LYS A 73 9.90 1.69 -5.39
N LEU A 74 10.17 2.96 -5.11
CA LEU A 74 9.46 3.73 -4.07
C LEU A 74 7.97 3.86 -4.42
N GLN A 75 7.63 4.18 -5.67
CA GLN A 75 6.24 4.25 -6.14
C GLN A 75 5.50 2.91 -5.96
N TRP A 76 6.15 1.78 -6.28
CA TRP A 76 5.57 0.46 -6.02
C TRP A 76 5.32 0.22 -4.52
N SER A 77 6.21 0.71 -3.65
CA SER A 77 6.02 0.62 -2.20
C SER A 77 4.83 1.47 -1.72
N VAL A 78 4.53 2.59 -2.36
CA VAL A 78 3.33 3.41 -2.03
C VAL A 78 2.04 2.66 -2.35
N CYS A 79 2.02 1.84 -3.41
CA CYS A 79 0.87 0.99 -3.72
C CYS A 79 0.52 0.00 -2.59
N ARG A 80 1.48 -0.33 -1.70
CA ARG A 80 1.22 -1.15 -0.50
C ARG A 80 0.12 -0.56 0.36
N TRP A 81 -0.02 0.76 0.43
CA TRP A 81 -1.06 1.39 1.24
C TRP A 81 -2.48 0.97 0.82
N GLN A 82 -2.70 0.65 -0.45
CA GLN A 82 -4.00 0.20 -0.95
C GLN A 82 -4.48 -1.06 -0.24
N ILE A 83 -3.58 -2.00 0.09
CA ILE A 83 -3.96 -3.22 0.83
C ILE A 83 -4.46 -2.88 2.24
N GLN A 84 -3.86 -1.87 2.87
CA GLN A 84 -4.27 -1.42 4.20
C GLN A 84 -5.65 -0.77 4.17
N ILE A 85 -5.97 -0.03 3.10
CA ILE A 85 -7.32 0.51 2.90
C ILE A 85 -8.33 -0.63 2.67
N SER A 86 -8.02 -1.63 1.83
CA SER A 86 -8.87 -2.82 1.67
C SER A 86 -9.16 -3.51 3.00
N PHE A 87 -8.13 -3.73 3.82
CA PHE A 87 -8.33 -4.30 5.16
C PHE A 87 -9.10 -3.39 6.11
N LYS A 88 -8.98 -2.07 5.98
CA LYS A 88 -9.79 -1.10 6.74
C LYS A 88 -11.26 -1.22 6.37
N VAL A 89 -11.58 -1.33 5.07
CA VAL A 89 -12.95 -1.56 4.59
C VAL A 89 -13.47 -2.89 5.13
N LEU A 90 -12.67 -3.95 5.05
CA LEU A 90 -13.06 -5.28 5.55
C LEU A 90 -13.38 -5.27 7.06
N LYS A 91 -12.50 -4.65 7.87
CA LYS A 91 -12.63 -4.63 9.33
C LYS A 91 -13.69 -3.65 9.84
N SER A 92 -13.77 -2.46 9.24
CA SER A 92 -14.59 -1.35 9.76
C SER A 92 -15.87 -1.15 8.96
N GLY A 93 -15.82 -1.36 7.64
CA GLY A 93 -16.95 -1.25 6.73
C GLY A 93 -17.82 -2.51 6.75
N CYS A 94 -17.25 -3.64 6.35
CA CYS A 94 -17.94 -4.95 6.37
C CYS A 94 -18.09 -5.51 7.79
N ARG A 95 -17.33 -4.98 8.76
CA ARG A 95 -17.35 -5.40 10.18
C ARG A 95 -17.13 -6.90 10.33
N ILE A 96 -16.19 -7.45 9.56
CA ILE A 96 -15.98 -8.89 9.51
C ILE A 96 -15.68 -9.53 10.87
N ALA A 97 -15.09 -8.78 11.81
CA ALA A 97 -14.81 -9.23 13.17
C ALA A 97 -16.07 -9.35 14.05
N ALA A 98 -17.21 -8.76 13.63
CA ALA A 98 -18.51 -8.90 14.29
C ALA A 98 -19.29 -10.12 13.79
N LEU A 99 -18.84 -10.79 12.73
CA LEU A 99 -19.39 -12.07 12.31
C LEU A 99 -19.02 -13.12 13.37
N GLN A 100 -19.92 -13.35 14.32
CA GLN A 100 -19.85 -14.42 15.33
C GLN A 100 -20.10 -15.80 14.69
N LEU A 101 -19.42 -16.09 13.57
CA LEU A 101 -19.55 -17.34 12.86
C LEU A 101 -18.58 -18.36 13.48
N GLU A 102 -19.09 -19.16 14.42
CA GLU A 102 -18.32 -20.14 15.20
C GLU A 102 -17.78 -21.32 14.36
N LYS A 103 -18.27 -21.50 13.12
CA LYS A 103 -17.88 -22.60 12.23
C LYS A 103 -17.15 -22.08 10.99
N ARG A 104 -15.94 -22.59 10.78
CA ARG A 104 -15.05 -22.26 9.64
C ARG A 104 -15.73 -22.35 8.28
N GLU A 105 -16.57 -23.36 8.06
CA GLU A 105 -17.32 -23.60 6.81
C GLU A 105 -18.27 -22.44 6.44
N ARG A 106 -18.73 -21.66 7.42
CA ARG A 106 -19.58 -20.48 7.18
C ARG A 106 -18.77 -19.19 7.10
N LEU A 107 -17.60 -19.17 7.74
CA LEU A 107 -16.70 -18.03 7.73
C LEU A 107 -16.02 -17.85 6.38
N GLU A 108 -15.60 -18.95 5.72
CA GLU A 108 -14.88 -18.88 4.44
C GLU A 108 -15.71 -18.23 3.30
N PRO A 109 -16.98 -18.61 3.07
CA PRO A 109 -17.80 -17.94 2.06
C PRO A 109 -18.10 -16.48 2.41
N ALA A 110 -18.41 -16.18 3.68
CA ALA A 110 -18.68 -14.82 4.14
C ALA A 110 -17.47 -13.90 3.95
N LEU A 111 -16.28 -14.39 4.33
CA LEU A 111 -15.01 -13.69 4.10
C LEU A 111 -14.75 -13.47 2.61
N ALA A 112 -15.01 -14.45 1.75
CA ALA A 112 -14.84 -14.30 0.30
C ALA A 112 -15.74 -13.20 -0.27
N PHE A 113 -17.02 -13.16 0.14
CA PHE A 113 -17.95 -12.09 -0.25
C PHE A 113 -17.49 -10.72 0.26
N ASP A 114 -17.09 -10.64 1.53
CA ASP A 114 -16.61 -9.39 2.13
C ASP A 114 -15.33 -8.88 1.47
N MET A 115 -14.42 -9.77 1.04
CA MET A 115 -13.24 -9.39 0.26
C MET A 115 -13.61 -8.79 -1.10
N VAL A 116 -14.58 -9.38 -1.81
CA VAL A 116 -15.08 -8.83 -3.09
C VAL A 116 -15.72 -7.45 -2.87
N ILE A 117 -16.55 -7.30 -1.83
CA ILE A 117 -17.18 -6.02 -1.50
C ILE A 117 -16.12 -4.98 -1.14
N ALA A 118 -15.15 -5.34 -0.29
CA ALA A 118 -14.08 -4.43 0.13
C ALA A 118 -13.25 -3.94 -1.05
N TRP A 119 -12.91 -4.83 -1.99
CA TRP A 119 -12.23 -4.46 -3.23
C TRP A 119 -13.07 -3.53 -4.10
N ARG A 120 -14.38 -3.81 -4.29
CA ARG A 120 -15.26 -2.94 -5.10
C ARG A 120 -15.40 -1.55 -4.51
N VAL A 121 -15.52 -1.43 -3.18
CA VAL A 121 -15.59 -0.14 -2.48
C VAL A 121 -14.28 0.62 -2.65
N LEU A 122 -13.13 -0.03 -2.47
CA LEU A 122 -11.83 0.60 -2.72
C LEU A 122 -11.71 1.07 -4.18
N HIS A 123 -12.04 0.21 -5.14
CA HIS A 123 -11.96 0.52 -6.57
C HIS A 123 -12.82 1.74 -6.93
N LEU A 124 -14.09 1.78 -6.50
CA LEU A 124 -14.97 2.92 -6.72
C LEU A 124 -14.43 4.21 -6.06
N SER A 125 -13.88 4.10 -4.86
CA SER A 125 -13.30 5.24 -4.15
C SER A 125 -12.06 5.80 -4.87
N MET A 126 -11.22 4.93 -5.43
CA MET A 126 -10.05 5.32 -6.22
C MET A 126 -10.48 5.92 -7.57
N LEU A 127 -11.42 5.27 -8.26
CA LEU A 127 -11.93 5.74 -9.54
C LEU A 127 -12.59 7.12 -9.43
N GLY A 128 -13.35 7.38 -8.37
CA GLY A 128 -13.95 8.70 -8.14
C GLY A 128 -12.92 9.80 -7.84
N ARG A 129 -11.72 9.45 -7.35
CA ARG A 129 -10.62 10.40 -7.15
C ARG A 129 -9.82 10.66 -8.42
N GLU A 130 -9.54 9.60 -9.18
CA GLU A 130 -8.73 9.67 -10.40
C GLU A 130 -9.53 10.18 -11.60
N CYS A 131 -10.83 9.87 -11.66
CA CYS A 131 -11.71 10.17 -12.78
C CYS A 131 -13.09 10.68 -12.30
N PRO A 132 -13.16 11.85 -11.64
CA PRO A 132 -14.40 12.36 -11.04
C PRO A 132 -15.52 12.59 -12.06
N GLU A 133 -15.18 12.94 -13.29
CA GLU A 133 -16.14 13.21 -14.38
C GLU A 133 -16.60 11.94 -15.12
N MET A 134 -16.14 10.75 -14.71
CA MET A 134 -16.52 9.50 -15.38
C MET A 134 -18.02 9.22 -15.19
N PRO A 135 -18.78 8.96 -16.28
CA PRO A 135 -20.19 8.68 -16.14
C PRO A 135 -20.43 7.33 -15.43
N CYS A 136 -21.38 7.31 -14.49
CA CYS A 136 -21.66 6.17 -13.62
C CYS A 136 -22.04 4.88 -14.39
N ASN A 137 -22.58 5.01 -15.60
CA ASN A 137 -22.96 3.89 -16.46
C ASN A 137 -21.77 3.07 -17.00
N ARG A 138 -20.53 3.53 -16.77
CA ARG A 138 -19.31 2.76 -17.04
C ARG A 138 -19.03 1.69 -15.99
N VAL A 139 -19.55 1.85 -14.78
CA VAL A 139 -19.29 0.94 -13.65
C VAL A 139 -20.56 0.20 -13.22
N PHE A 140 -21.71 0.88 -13.30
CA PHE A 140 -23.00 0.30 -12.95
C PHE A 140 -23.79 0.00 -14.22
N SER A 141 -24.27 -1.24 -14.35
CA SER A 141 -25.22 -1.57 -15.39
C SER A 141 -26.52 -0.80 -15.17
N MET A 142 -27.13 -0.30 -16.24
CA MET A 142 -28.47 0.25 -16.14
C MET A 142 -29.43 -0.86 -15.69
N LYS A 143 -30.29 -0.53 -14.73
CA LYS A 143 -31.30 -1.47 -14.25
C LYS A 143 -32.34 -1.64 -15.36
N ASN A 144 -32.24 -2.72 -16.14
CA ASN A 144 -33.31 -3.11 -17.04
C ASN A 144 -34.51 -3.51 -16.17
N SER A 145 -35.59 -2.74 -16.26
CA SER A 145 -36.89 -3.09 -15.68
C SER A 145 -37.61 -4.10 -16.56
#